data_AF-A0A1W9TNR9-F1
#
_entry.id   AF-A0A1W9TNR9-F1
#
_cell.length_a   1.000
_cell.length_b   1.000
_cell.length_c   1.000
_cell.angle_alpha   90.00
_cell.angle_beta   90.00
_cell.angle_gamma   90.00
#
_symmetry.space_group_name_H-M   'P 1'
#
loop_
_entity.id
_entity.type
_entity.pdbx_description
1 polymer ?
#
loop_
_entity_poly.entity_id
_entity_poly.type
_entity_poly.pdbx_seq_one_letter_code
_entity_poly.pdbx_strand_id
1 'polypeptide(L)'
;MNRISKEDYYLNIAKAVSLRGTCLRRNYGAVIVKDDEIVSTGYTGNPRGSDNCIDIGTCFRIENNVPSGQNYEICKSVHAEQNAIISANRHEMIGSTLYLYGEDFKTKKELAVALPCSICD
;
A
#
# COMPACT_ATOMS: atom_id res chain seq x y z
N MET A 1 -13.73 26.18 -11.64
CA MET A 1 -12.99 25.08 -10.98
C MET A 1 -11.97 24.54 -11.96
N ASN A 2 -10.70 24.43 -11.55
CA ASN A 2 -9.70 23.73 -12.35
C ASN A 2 -9.87 22.22 -12.15
N ARG A 3 -9.97 21.48 -13.25
CA ARG A 3 -10.01 20.02 -13.26
C ARG A 3 -8.61 19.51 -12.86
N ILE A 4 -8.55 18.62 -11.87
CA ILE A 4 -7.29 18.00 -11.46
C ILE A 4 -6.71 17.12 -12.59
N SER A 5 -5.39 16.89 -12.56
CA SER A 5 -4.75 15.95 -13.48
C SER A 5 -5.21 14.51 -13.18
N LYS A 6 -5.03 13.61 -14.15
CA LYS A 6 -5.31 12.18 -13.93
C LYS A 6 -4.37 11.57 -12.90
N GLU A 7 -3.11 11.95 -12.91
CA GLU A 7 -2.12 11.48 -11.93
C GLU A 7 -2.53 11.88 -10.52
N ASP A 8 -2.91 13.14 -10.30
CA ASP A 8 -3.42 13.60 -9.00
C ASP A 8 -4.71 12.87 -8.62
N TYR A 9 -5.59 12.59 -9.58
CA TYR A 9 -6.81 11.84 -9.33
C TYR A 9 -6.50 10.43 -8.80
N TYR A 10 -5.64 9.67 -9.47
CA TYR A 10 -5.28 8.32 -9.05
C TYR A 10 -4.47 8.31 -7.74
N LEU A 11 -3.56 9.28 -7.54
CA LEU A 11 -2.82 9.43 -6.28
C LEU A 11 -3.73 9.79 -5.10
N ASN A 12 -4.75 10.64 -5.32
CA ASN A 12 -5.75 10.94 -4.29
C ASN A 12 -6.61 9.72 -3.94
N ILE A 13 -6.89 8.84 -4.91
CA ILE A 13 -7.56 7.56 -4.63
C ILE A 13 -6.62 6.62 -3.86
N ALA A 14 -5.35 6.52 -4.25
CA ALA A 14 -4.37 5.73 -3.52
C ALA A 14 -4.24 6.20 -2.06
N LYS A 15 -4.29 7.51 -1.83
CA LYS A 15 -4.39 8.10 -0.49
C LYS A 15 -5.65 7.68 0.25
N ALA A 16 -6.82 7.72 -0.38
CA ALA A 16 -8.05 7.24 0.26
C ALA A 16 -7.98 5.74 0.61
N VAL A 17 -7.36 4.93 -0.25
CA VAL A 17 -7.14 3.50 -0.04
C VAL A 17 -6.19 3.26 1.14
N SER A 18 -5.12 4.06 1.29
CA SER A 18 -4.16 3.91 2.40
C SER A 18 -4.78 4.12 3.78
N LEU A 19 -5.89 4.86 3.88
CA LEU A 19 -6.62 5.07 5.14
C LEU A 19 -7.24 3.79 5.71
N ARG A 20 -7.37 2.73 4.89
CA ARG A 20 -7.75 1.39 5.38
C ARG A 20 -6.56 0.56 5.89
N GLY A 21 -5.35 1.07 5.76
CA GLY A 21 -4.13 0.38 6.16
C GLY A 21 -4.08 0.06 7.66
N THR A 22 -3.61 -1.14 7.98
CA THR A 22 -3.64 -1.69 9.34
C THR A 22 -2.24 -1.97 9.90
N CYS A 23 -1.21 -1.33 9.33
CA CYS A 23 0.16 -1.43 9.82
C CYS A 23 0.49 -0.32 10.81
N LEU A 24 1.16 -0.66 11.91
CA LEU A 24 1.57 0.29 12.95
C LEU A 24 2.83 1.12 12.59
N ARG A 25 3.45 0.86 11.44
CA ARG A 25 4.65 1.58 10.96
C ARG A 25 4.29 2.57 9.87
N ARG A 26 3.80 2.06 8.74
CA ARG A 26 3.48 2.83 7.54
C ARG A 26 2.29 2.20 6.85
N ASN A 27 1.38 3.04 6.39
CA ASN A 27 0.23 2.61 5.61
C ASN A 27 0.39 3.08 4.19
N TYR A 28 0.35 2.13 3.27
CA TYR A 28 0.34 2.40 1.84
C TYR A 28 -1.03 2.07 1.26
N GLY A 29 -1.35 2.76 0.18
CA GLY A 29 -2.47 2.46 -0.70
C GLY A 29 -1.96 2.44 -2.13
N ALA A 30 -2.39 1.43 -2.89
CA ALA A 30 -2.02 1.20 -4.27
C ALA A 30 -3.28 1.16 -5.13
N VAL A 31 -3.19 1.73 -6.33
CA VAL A 31 -4.23 1.72 -7.36
C VAL A 31 -3.58 1.31 -8.66
N ILE A 32 -4.12 0.27 -9.31
CA ILE A 32 -3.67 -0.17 -10.62
C ILE A 32 -4.66 0.32 -11.66
N VAL A 33 -4.15 0.99 -12.69
CA VAL A 33 -4.95 1.65 -13.73
C VAL A 33 -4.53 1.14 -15.11
N LYS A 34 -5.52 0.87 -15.96
CA LYS A 34 -5.33 0.52 -17.38
C LYS A 34 -6.37 1.24 -18.21
N ASP A 35 -5.93 1.88 -19.30
CA ASP A 35 -6.83 2.57 -20.23
C ASP A 35 -7.81 3.53 -19.51
N ASP A 36 -7.29 4.27 -18.52
CA ASP A 36 -8.01 5.15 -17.58
C ASP A 36 -9.00 4.49 -16.61
N GLU A 37 -9.11 3.17 -16.61
CA GLU A 37 -9.96 2.40 -15.70
C GLU A 37 -9.16 1.85 -14.52
N ILE A 38 -9.74 1.95 -13.32
CA ILE A 38 -9.15 1.34 -12.11
C ILE A 38 -9.41 -0.15 -12.14
N VAL A 39 -8.35 -0.94 -12.30
CA VAL A 39 -8.42 -2.40 -12.35
C VAL A 39 -8.51 -2.99 -10.95
N SER A 40 -7.68 -2.49 -10.03
CA SER A 40 -7.66 -2.98 -8.65
C SER A 40 -7.08 -1.95 -7.69
N THR A 41 -7.31 -2.21 -6.40
CA THR A 41 -6.72 -1.44 -5.31
C THR A 41 -6.18 -2.38 -4.24
N GLY A 42 -5.24 -1.89 -3.44
CA GLY A 42 -4.70 -2.62 -2.31
C GLY A 42 -4.19 -1.68 -1.23
N TYR A 43 -4.30 -2.08 0.03
CA TYR A 43 -3.74 -1.35 1.16
C TYR A 43 -2.86 -2.26 2.00
N THR A 44 -1.98 -1.67 2.82
CA THR A 44 -1.12 -2.44 3.72
C THR A 44 -1.94 -3.12 4.81
N GLY A 45 -1.88 -4.45 4.92
CA GLY A 45 -2.56 -5.17 5.99
C GLY A 45 -2.24 -6.66 6.01
N ASN A 46 -2.57 -7.33 7.12
CA ASN A 46 -2.33 -8.77 7.25
C ASN A 46 -3.22 -9.57 6.27
N PRO A 47 -2.84 -10.83 5.93
CA PRO A 47 -3.65 -11.69 5.09
C PRO A 47 -5.09 -11.78 5.57
N ARG A 48 -6.02 -11.93 4.62
CA ARG A 48 -7.46 -12.02 4.92
C ARG A 48 -7.71 -13.12 5.95
N GLY A 49 -8.49 -12.78 6.99
CA GLY A 49 -8.82 -13.68 8.09
C GLY A 49 -7.77 -13.74 9.22
N SER A 50 -6.64 -13.03 9.10
CA SER A 50 -5.70 -12.83 10.20
C SER A 50 -5.97 -11.54 10.95
N ASP A 51 -5.71 -11.51 12.26
CA ASP A 51 -5.77 -10.27 13.04
C ASP A 51 -4.75 -9.26 12.52
N ASN A 52 -5.11 -7.99 12.43
CA ASN A 52 -4.17 -6.96 12.01
C ASN A 52 -3.33 -6.44 13.16
N CYS A 53 -2.19 -5.81 12.83
CA CYS A 53 -1.33 -5.17 13.81
C CYS A 53 -2.07 -4.10 14.64
N ILE A 54 -3.00 -3.34 14.03
CA ILE A 54 -3.84 -2.38 14.78
C ILE A 54 -4.82 -3.06 15.74
N ASP A 55 -5.31 -4.26 15.41
CA ASP A 55 -6.32 -4.96 16.20
C ASP A 55 -5.69 -5.58 17.45
N ILE A 56 -4.48 -6.13 17.32
CA ILE A 56 -3.71 -6.69 18.44
C ILE A 56 -2.86 -5.65 19.18
N GLY A 57 -2.72 -4.45 18.62
CA GLY A 57 -1.94 -3.35 19.20
C GLY A 57 -0.42 -3.55 19.18
N THR A 58 0.09 -4.58 18.51
CA THR A 58 1.51 -4.95 18.51
C THR A 58 2.06 -5.18 17.11
N CYS A 59 3.37 -5.01 16.96
CA CYS A 59 4.10 -5.30 15.74
C CYS A 59 5.48 -5.82 16.10
N PHE A 60 5.75 -7.09 15.77
CA PHE A 60 7.03 -7.75 16.03
C PHE A 60 8.23 -6.94 15.55
N ARG A 61 8.10 -6.29 14.39
CA ARG A 61 9.16 -5.47 13.80
C ARG A 61 9.46 -4.20 14.58
N ILE A 62 8.45 -3.61 15.22
CA ILE A 62 8.64 -2.45 16.11
C ILE A 62 9.33 -2.91 17.38
N GLU A 63 8.83 -3.99 18.01
CA GLU A 63 9.36 -4.53 19.27
C GLU A 63 10.83 -4.95 19.16
N ASN A 64 11.23 -5.47 18.00
CA ASN A 64 12.59 -5.94 17.74
C ASN A 64 13.46 -4.91 16.98
N ASN A 65 13.02 -3.65 16.88
CA ASN A 65 13.76 -2.56 16.22
C ASN A 65 14.24 -2.91 14.79
N VAL A 66 13.43 -3.65 14.03
CA VAL A 66 13.79 -4.09 12.68
C VAL A 66 13.80 -2.88 11.73
N PRO A 67 14.93 -2.59 11.05
CA PRO A 67 15.03 -1.45 10.13
C PRO A 67 14.00 -1.48 9.00
N SER A 68 13.75 -0.34 8.36
CA SER A 68 12.99 -0.32 7.10
C SER A 68 13.78 -1.02 5.99
N GLY A 69 13.10 -1.70 5.07
CA GLY A 69 13.78 -2.35 3.93
C GLY A 69 14.44 -3.70 4.23
N GLN A 70 14.35 -4.20 5.48
CA GLN A 70 15.02 -5.44 5.89
C GLN A 70 14.04 -6.46 6.46
N ASN A 71 14.41 -7.73 6.45
CA ASN A 71 13.69 -8.84 7.08
C ASN A 71 12.19 -8.88 6.75
N TYR A 72 11.82 -8.83 5.47
CA TYR A 72 10.42 -8.85 5.07
C TYR A 72 9.72 -10.17 5.43
N GLU A 73 10.47 -11.26 5.50
CA GLU A 73 10.01 -12.61 5.86
C GLU A 73 9.40 -12.72 7.28
N ILE A 74 9.74 -11.80 8.19
CA ILE A 74 9.16 -11.75 9.55
C ILE A 74 7.98 -10.78 9.67
N CYS A 75 7.62 -10.07 8.59
CA CYS A 75 6.47 -9.19 8.56
C CYS A 75 5.21 -9.99 8.22
N LYS A 76 4.17 -9.90 9.07
CA LYS A 76 2.85 -10.47 8.74
C LYS A 76 2.07 -9.64 7.73
N SER A 77 2.35 -8.34 7.65
CA SER A 77 1.58 -7.44 6.79
C SER A 77 1.95 -7.66 5.33
N VAL A 78 0.95 -7.90 4.50
CA VAL A 78 1.03 -7.84 3.04
C VAL A 78 1.07 -6.37 2.63
N HIS A 79 1.90 -6.06 1.63
CA HIS A 79 2.04 -4.70 1.12
C HIS A 79 0.84 -4.29 0.26
N ALA A 80 0.67 -2.98 0.08
CA ALA A 80 -0.43 -2.44 -0.71
C ALA A 80 -0.35 -2.87 -2.17
N GLU A 81 0.85 -2.82 -2.75
CA GLU A 81 1.17 -3.25 -4.11
C GLU A 81 0.82 -4.72 -4.32
N GLN A 82 1.26 -5.57 -3.39
CA GLN A 82 0.96 -7.01 -3.42
C GLN A 82 -0.54 -7.25 -3.36
N ASN A 83 -1.25 -6.58 -2.45
CA ASN A 83 -2.70 -6.70 -2.32
C ASN A 83 -3.44 -6.23 -3.59
N ALA A 84 -2.94 -5.19 -4.26
CA ALA A 84 -3.51 -4.73 -5.53
C ALA A 84 -3.28 -5.75 -6.66
N ILE A 85 -2.07 -6.30 -6.76
CA ILE A 85 -1.68 -7.27 -7.79
C ILE A 85 -2.46 -8.59 -7.64
N ILE A 86 -2.54 -9.16 -6.43
CA ILE A 86 -3.22 -10.45 -6.21
C ILE A 86 -4.74 -10.36 -6.41
N SER A 87 -5.31 -9.16 -6.37
CA SER A 87 -6.75 -8.92 -6.53
C SER A 87 -7.15 -8.69 -7.99
N ALA A 88 -6.20 -8.71 -8.94
CA ALA A 88 -6.45 -8.40 -10.35
C ALA A 88 -6.17 -9.59 -11.28
N ASN A 89 -6.81 -9.60 -12.44
CA ASN A 89 -6.47 -10.58 -13.48
C ASN A 89 -5.10 -10.24 -14.09
N ARG A 90 -4.24 -11.25 -14.26
CA ARG A 90 -2.92 -11.09 -14.86
C ARG A 90 -2.96 -10.38 -16.23
N HIS A 91 -3.96 -10.63 -17.06
CA HIS A 91 -4.08 -10.02 -18.39
C HIS A 91 -4.36 -8.51 -18.32
N GLU A 92 -5.08 -8.08 -17.27
CA GLU A 92 -5.33 -6.68 -17.03
C GLU A 92 -4.08 -5.99 -16.49
N MET A 93 -3.24 -6.68 -15.71
CA MET A 93 -1.99 -6.12 -15.17
C MET A 93 -0.95 -5.77 -16.24
N ILE A 94 -0.87 -6.53 -17.33
CA ILE A 94 0.12 -6.24 -18.37
C ILE A 94 -0.17 -4.89 -19.02
N GLY A 95 0.82 -3.99 -18.99
CA GLY A 95 0.72 -2.64 -19.54
C GLY A 95 -0.04 -1.65 -18.66
N SER A 96 -0.44 -2.05 -17.45
CA SER A 96 -1.05 -1.15 -16.46
C SER A 96 -0.01 -0.25 -15.79
N THR A 97 -0.49 0.85 -15.19
CA THR A 97 0.28 1.74 -14.31
C THR A 97 -0.18 1.56 -12.87
N LEU A 98 0.77 1.42 -11.93
CA LEU A 98 0.50 1.41 -10.49
C LEU A 98 0.79 2.80 -9.89
N TYR A 99 -0.20 3.37 -9.22
CA TYR A 99 -0.08 4.57 -8.41
C TYR A 99 0.01 4.19 -6.94
N LEU A 100 1.02 4.71 -6.24
CA LEU A 100 1.31 4.36 -4.84
C LEU A 100 1.30 5.61 -3.97
N TYR A 101 0.59 5.54 -2.86
CA TYR A 101 0.61 6.53 -1.78
C TYR A 101 1.12 5.86 -0.50
N GLY A 102 1.89 6.59 0.31
CA GLY A 102 2.35 6.11 1.60
C GLY A 102 2.38 7.20 2.66
N GLU A 103 1.97 6.85 3.87
CA GLU A 103 2.06 7.70 5.05
C GLU A 103 2.65 6.96 6.25
N ASP A 104 3.29 7.72 7.14
CA ASP A 104 3.73 7.21 8.44
C ASP A 104 2.54 7.09 9.40
N PHE A 105 2.41 5.93 10.05
CA PHE A 105 1.24 5.61 10.87
C PHE A 105 1.07 6.58 12.06
N LYS A 106 2.19 6.95 12.71
CA LYS A 106 2.18 7.75 13.93
C LYS A 106 2.02 9.24 13.64
N THR A 107 2.79 9.74 12.67
CA THR A 107 2.86 11.17 12.38
C THR A 107 1.82 11.62 11.36
N LYS A 108 1.19 10.69 10.63
CA LYS A 108 0.30 10.96 9.50
C LYS A 108 0.93 11.82 8.41
N LYS A 109 2.26 11.88 8.39
CA LYS A 109 3.00 12.57 7.35
C LYS A 109 3.12 11.66 6.14
N GLU A 110 2.82 12.23 4.99
CA GLU A 110 3.10 11.63 3.70
C GLU A 110 4.59 11.32 3.57
N LEU A 111 4.89 10.17 2.97
CA LEU A 111 6.27 9.78 2.70
C LEU A 111 6.76 10.55 1.48
N ALA A 112 7.88 11.26 1.63
CA ALA A 112 8.45 12.08 0.55
C ALA A 112 8.76 11.28 -0.74
N VAL A 113 9.03 9.98 -0.60
CA VAL A 113 9.13 9.06 -1.73
C VAL A 113 8.43 7.75 -1.35
N ALA A 114 7.31 7.47 -2.00
CA ALA A 114 6.65 6.16 -1.93
C ALA A 114 7.24 5.26 -3.02
N LEU A 115 8.31 4.54 -2.69
CA LEU A 115 8.86 3.52 -3.57
C LEU A 115 8.14 2.18 -3.35
N PRO A 116 7.98 1.36 -4.40
CA PRO A 116 7.63 -0.04 -4.22
C PRO A 116 8.67 -0.71 -3.31
N CYS A 117 8.26 -1.71 -2.54
CA CYS A 117 9.25 -2.52 -1.83
C CYS A 117 10.12 -3.30 -2.82
N SER A 118 11.32 -3.74 -2.40
CA SER A 118 12.23 -4.54 -3.23
C SER A 118 11.69 -5.92 -3.65
N ILE A 119 10.53 -6.34 -3.16
CA ILE A 119 9.82 -7.56 -3.60
C ILE A 119 8.93 -7.26 -4.82
N CYS A 120 8.54 -6.00 -5.00
CA CYS A 120 7.62 -5.54 -6.04
C CYS A 120 8.28 -4.60 -7.07
N ASP A 121 9.54 -4.21 -6.83
CA ASP A 121 10.40 -3.44 -7.73
C ASP A 121 11.03 -4.37 -8.78
#